data_AF-A0A3M1CTJ8-F1
#
_entry.id   AF-A0A3M1CTJ8-F1
#
_cell.length_a   1.000
_cell.length_b   1.000
_cell.length_c   1.000
_cell.angle_alpha   90.00
_cell.angle_beta   90.00
_cell.angle_gamma   90.00
#
_symmetry.space_group_name_H-M   'P 1'
#
loop_
_entity.id
_entity.type
_entity.pdbx_description
1 polymer ?
#
loop_
_entity_poly.entity_id
_entity_poly.type
_entity_poly.pdbx_seq_one_letter_code
_entity_poly.pdbx_strand_id
1 'polypeptide(L)'
;KKPPERQLHQTRAACLKCMLCTETCPRFLLGHRLYPDRLMRNLAAGISEDLPAFTGAYLCSECGLCAVYACVMGLDPCAANRMLKQRLSAAGVPRPEPLESPHAHHYAVMRKVPVRRLMARLGVVEFDRPAEKAKLDTGATRRLVLRLKQHAGAPAVPVVRKGARVSAGQPVAEPEGDRLGAVVHAPMAGNVVEIDQEAVVIDTGS
;
A
#
# COMPACT_ATOMS: atom_id res chain seq x y z
N LYS A 1 1.60 11.95 12.13
CA LYS A 1 1.17 10.59 12.55
C LYS A 1 1.32 10.49 14.07
N LYS A 2 0.33 9.94 14.80
CA LYS A 2 0.46 9.76 16.27
C LYS A 2 1.59 8.74 16.55
N PRO A 3 2.46 8.95 17.54
CA PRO A 3 3.49 7.98 17.88
C PRO A 3 2.85 6.65 18.35
N PRO A 4 3.47 5.49 18.06
CA PRO A 4 2.87 4.18 18.35
C PRO A 4 2.47 3.98 19.82
N GLU A 5 3.28 4.49 20.75
CA GLU A 5 3.02 4.43 22.19
C GLU A 5 1.75 5.19 22.58
N ARG A 6 1.53 6.37 21.97
CA ARG A 6 0.31 7.15 22.15
C ARG A 6 -0.90 6.40 21.61
N GLN A 7 -0.77 5.70 20.50
CA GLN A 7 -1.86 4.91 19.93
C GLN A 7 -2.23 3.74 20.85
N LEU A 8 -1.25 3.05 21.45
CA LEU A 8 -1.50 2.00 22.43
C LEU A 8 -2.18 2.54 23.69
N HIS A 9 -1.67 3.64 24.25
CA HIS A 9 -2.26 4.32 25.40
C HIS A 9 -3.72 4.73 25.14
N GLN A 10 -3.99 5.37 24.00
CA GLN A 10 -5.36 5.75 23.61
C GLN A 10 -6.26 4.54 23.43
N THR A 11 -5.73 3.43 22.90
CA THR A 11 -6.50 2.20 22.73
C THR A 11 -6.90 1.62 24.08
N ARG A 12 -6.00 1.61 25.06
CA ARG A 12 -6.29 1.17 26.44
C ARG A 12 -7.36 2.05 27.10
N ALA A 13 -7.27 3.37 26.93
CA ALA A 13 -8.14 4.32 27.61
C ALA A 13 -9.53 4.46 26.96
N ALA A 14 -9.63 4.36 25.63
CA ALA A 14 -10.82 4.81 24.90
C ALA A 14 -11.48 3.73 24.02
N CYS A 15 -10.89 2.55 23.83
CA CYS A 15 -11.51 1.54 22.96
C CYS A 15 -12.82 0.98 23.56
N LEU A 16 -13.94 1.18 22.88
CA LEU A 16 -15.26 0.67 23.27
C LEU A 16 -15.49 -0.83 22.95
N LYS A 17 -14.51 -1.50 22.34
CA LYS A 17 -14.60 -2.93 21.98
C LYS A 17 -15.81 -3.29 21.09
N CYS A 18 -16.29 -2.33 20.28
CA CYS A 18 -17.53 -2.44 19.49
C CYS A 18 -17.43 -3.20 18.16
N MET A 19 -16.26 -3.72 17.79
CA MET A 19 -16.02 -4.47 16.54
C MET A 19 -16.21 -3.71 15.20
N LEU A 20 -16.68 -2.45 15.21
CA LEU A 20 -16.93 -1.67 13.97
C LEU A 20 -15.75 -1.63 12.99
N CYS A 21 -14.52 -1.59 13.50
CA CYS A 21 -13.31 -1.59 12.67
C CYS A 21 -13.09 -2.89 11.87
N THR A 22 -13.62 -4.02 12.34
CA THR A 22 -13.63 -5.31 11.63
C THR A 22 -14.83 -5.40 10.70
N GLU A 23 -16.01 -5.02 11.17
CA GLU A 23 -17.25 -5.08 10.40
C GLU A 23 -17.23 -4.19 9.14
N THR A 24 -16.43 -3.13 9.16
CA THR A 24 -16.21 -2.22 8.01
C THR A 24 -15.00 -2.63 7.17
N CYS A 25 -14.18 -3.58 7.63
CA CYS A 25 -12.93 -3.91 6.96
C CYS A 25 -13.22 -4.65 5.63
N PRO A 26 -12.81 -4.11 4.47
CA PRO A 26 -13.12 -4.75 3.18
C PRO A 26 -12.48 -6.13 3.06
N ARG A 27 -11.30 -6.34 3.63
CA ARG A 27 -10.65 -7.66 3.62
C ARG A 27 -11.40 -8.68 4.47
N PHE A 28 -11.89 -8.29 5.65
CA PHE A 28 -12.75 -9.15 6.46
C PHE A 28 -14.03 -9.51 5.70
N LEU A 29 -14.66 -8.52 5.05
CA LEU A 29 -15.87 -8.74 4.25
C LEU A 29 -15.62 -9.61 3.00
N LEU A 30 -14.38 -9.67 2.50
CA LEU A 30 -13.96 -10.58 1.43
C LEU A 30 -13.60 -12.00 1.93
N GLY A 31 -13.75 -12.29 3.24
CA GLY A 31 -13.47 -13.60 3.82
C GLY A 31 -12.07 -13.78 4.39
N HIS A 32 -11.23 -12.73 4.41
CA HIS A 32 -9.90 -12.82 5.01
C HIS A 32 -9.94 -12.81 6.53
N ARG A 33 -9.04 -13.57 7.16
CA ARG A 33 -8.85 -13.65 8.61
C ARG A 33 -8.14 -12.40 9.18
N LEU A 34 -8.71 -11.22 8.95
CA LEU A 34 -8.23 -9.94 9.46
C LEU A 34 -9.23 -9.37 10.47
N TYR A 35 -8.80 -9.22 11.72
CA TYR A 35 -9.66 -8.78 12.84
C TYR A 35 -9.06 -7.57 13.57
N PRO A 36 -9.15 -6.35 13.01
CA PRO A 36 -8.60 -5.15 13.65
C PRO A 36 -9.12 -4.94 15.07
N ASP A 37 -10.37 -5.29 15.35
CA ASP A 37 -10.95 -5.17 16.69
C ASP A 37 -10.29 -6.11 17.71
N ARG A 38 -10.04 -7.38 17.35
CA ARG A 38 -9.35 -8.36 18.20
C ARG A 38 -7.92 -7.93 18.46
N LEU A 39 -7.21 -7.49 17.42
CA LEU A 39 -5.88 -6.92 17.57
C LEU A 39 -5.88 -5.78 18.60
N MET A 40 -6.78 -4.81 18.45
CA MET A 40 -6.86 -3.66 19.34
C MET A 40 -7.19 -4.06 20.79
N ARG A 41 -8.08 -5.05 20.98
CA ARG A 41 -8.43 -5.60 22.29
C ARG A 41 -7.25 -6.32 22.95
N ASN A 42 -6.55 -7.16 22.19
CA ASN A 42 -5.41 -7.93 22.70
C ASN A 42 -4.24 -7.01 23.06
N LEU A 43 -3.94 -6.01 22.23
CA LEU A 43 -2.95 -4.98 22.54
C LEU A 43 -3.31 -4.18 23.80
N ALA A 44 -4.59 -3.81 23.96
CA ALA A 44 -5.04 -3.09 25.14
C ALA A 44 -4.85 -3.94 26.41
N ALA A 45 -5.24 -5.21 26.36
CA ALA A 45 -5.20 -6.14 27.48
C ALA A 45 -3.82 -6.74 27.75
N GLY A 46 -2.85 -6.61 26.83
CA GLY A 46 -1.56 -7.30 26.93
C GLY A 46 -1.64 -8.81 26.70
N ILE A 47 -2.67 -9.29 26.01
CA ILE A 47 -2.88 -10.71 25.66
C ILE A 47 -2.05 -11.03 24.43
N SER A 48 -1.39 -12.19 24.39
CA SER A 48 -0.51 -12.63 23.29
C SER A 48 -0.92 -13.95 22.63
N GLU A 49 -1.87 -14.66 23.23
CA GLU A 49 -2.26 -16.03 22.89
C GLU A 49 -3.11 -16.12 21.61
N ASP A 50 -3.74 -15.00 21.21
CA ASP A 50 -4.56 -14.92 19.99
C ASP A 50 -3.71 -14.71 18.73
N LEU A 51 -2.90 -15.73 18.40
CA LEU A 51 -2.04 -15.72 17.21
C LEU A 51 -2.78 -15.34 15.91
N PRO A 52 -4.01 -15.82 15.62
CA PRO A 52 -4.74 -15.43 14.42
C PRO A 52 -5.04 -13.93 14.34
N ALA A 53 -5.34 -13.26 15.46
CA ALA A 53 -5.53 -11.82 15.46
C ALA A 53 -4.24 -11.05 15.16
N PHE A 54 -3.09 -11.58 15.58
CA PHE A 54 -1.79 -10.97 15.31
C PHE A 54 -1.32 -11.22 13.87
N THR A 55 -1.26 -12.49 13.44
CA THR A 55 -0.81 -12.85 12.08
C THR A 55 -1.77 -12.36 10.99
N GLY A 56 -3.05 -12.18 11.34
CA GLY A 56 -4.03 -11.53 10.47
C GLY A 56 -3.62 -10.12 10.03
N ALA A 57 -2.74 -9.42 10.77
CA ALA A 57 -2.23 -8.09 10.38
C ALA A 57 -1.48 -8.10 9.04
N TYR A 58 -0.89 -9.23 8.63
CA TYR A 58 -0.30 -9.39 7.29
C TYR A 58 -1.30 -9.17 6.17
N LEU A 59 -2.57 -9.49 6.41
CA LEU A 59 -3.64 -9.37 5.45
C LEU A 59 -4.14 -7.91 5.35
N CYS A 60 -3.77 -7.01 6.25
CA CYS A 60 -4.21 -5.61 6.18
C CYS A 60 -3.71 -4.94 4.89
N SER A 61 -4.63 -4.46 4.04
CA SER A 61 -4.31 -3.68 2.83
C SER A 61 -4.02 -2.20 3.11
N GLU A 62 -4.06 -1.80 4.38
CA GLU A 62 -3.76 -0.43 4.83
C GLU A 62 -4.70 0.65 4.25
N CYS A 63 -5.91 0.27 3.82
CA CYS A 63 -6.92 1.18 3.25
C CYS A 63 -7.42 2.29 4.21
N GLY A 64 -7.19 2.15 5.52
CA GLY A 64 -7.50 3.19 6.50
C GLY A 64 -8.97 3.29 6.94
N LEU A 65 -9.93 2.59 6.31
CA LEU A 65 -11.37 2.69 6.66
C LEU A 65 -11.66 2.49 8.15
N CYS A 66 -10.94 1.58 8.81
CA CYS A 66 -11.09 1.34 10.24
C CYS A 66 -10.73 2.56 11.11
N ALA A 67 -9.78 3.39 10.67
CA ALA A 67 -9.33 4.59 11.36
C ALA A 67 -10.16 5.82 10.97
N VAL A 68 -10.36 6.01 9.66
CA VAL A 68 -10.96 7.26 9.15
C VAL A 68 -12.47 7.21 9.06
N TYR A 69 -13.11 6.04 9.13
CA TYR A 69 -14.57 5.91 8.97
C TYR A 69 -15.22 5.15 10.13
N ALA A 70 -14.66 3.99 10.52
CA ALA A 70 -15.33 3.08 11.46
C ALA A 70 -15.14 3.44 12.95
N CYS A 71 -13.96 3.90 13.36
CA CYS A 71 -13.69 4.12 14.78
C CYS A 71 -14.38 5.40 15.29
N VAL A 72 -15.43 5.22 16.10
CA VAL A 72 -16.16 6.32 16.75
C VAL A 72 -15.33 7.03 17.83
N MET A 73 -14.24 6.41 18.30
CA MET A 73 -13.33 6.96 19.31
C MET A 73 -12.09 7.63 18.72
N GLY A 74 -11.97 7.71 17.38
CA GLY A 74 -10.82 8.34 16.72
C GLY A 74 -9.48 7.62 16.94
N LEU A 75 -9.54 6.30 17.20
CA LEU A 75 -8.36 5.42 17.23
C LEU A 75 -7.95 5.02 15.80
N ASP A 76 -6.72 4.54 15.66
CA ASP A 76 -6.15 4.12 14.37
C ASP A 76 -5.79 2.62 14.37
N PRO A 77 -6.78 1.72 14.18
CA PRO A 77 -6.51 0.29 14.01
C PRO A 77 -5.66 -0.03 12.77
N CYS A 78 -5.67 0.85 11.75
CA CYS A 78 -4.85 0.67 10.55
C CYS A 78 -3.37 0.81 10.89
N ALA A 79 -3.00 1.85 11.65
CA ALA A 79 -1.64 2.04 12.13
C ALA A 79 -1.20 0.90 13.07
N ALA A 80 -2.08 0.40 13.94
CA ALA A 80 -1.77 -0.76 14.79
C ALA A 80 -1.44 -2.01 13.95
N ASN A 81 -2.26 -2.31 12.93
CA ASN A 81 -1.99 -3.42 12.01
C ASN A 81 -0.68 -3.23 11.23
N ARG A 82 -0.41 -2.01 10.72
CA ARG A 82 0.83 -1.70 9.99
C ARG A 82 2.07 -1.90 10.88
N MET A 83 2.03 -1.35 12.10
CA MET A 83 3.12 -1.49 13.06
C MET A 83 3.37 -2.97 13.37
N LEU A 84 2.31 -3.73 13.64
CA LEU A 84 2.45 -5.15 13.94
C LEU A 84 2.98 -5.92 12.74
N LYS A 85 2.47 -5.67 11.53
CA LYS A 85 2.97 -6.29 10.29
C LYS A 85 4.48 -6.11 10.14
N GLN A 86 4.99 -4.91 10.40
CA GLN A 86 6.43 -4.62 10.37
C GLN A 86 7.20 -5.42 11.44
N ARG A 87 6.68 -5.47 12.67
CA ARG A 87 7.31 -6.22 13.77
C ARG A 87 7.33 -7.73 13.51
N LEU A 88 6.23 -8.30 13.03
CA LEU A 88 6.15 -9.72 12.67
C LEU A 88 7.14 -10.06 11.55
N SER A 89 7.22 -9.20 10.53
CA SER A 89 8.16 -9.39 9.42
C SER A 89 9.62 -9.32 9.88
N ALA A 90 9.95 -8.36 10.75
CA ALA A 90 11.29 -8.22 11.32
C ALA A 90 11.66 -9.41 12.23
N ALA A 91 10.67 -9.99 12.91
CA ALA A 91 10.84 -11.17 13.75
C ALA A 91 10.80 -12.49 12.97
N GLY A 92 10.66 -12.46 11.63
CA GLY A 92 10.59 -13.67 10.81
C GLY A 92 9.33 -14.52 11.02
N VAL A 93 8.28 -13.98 11.63
CA VAL A 93 7.03 -14.71 11.87
C VAL A 93 6.36 -14.98 10.52
N PRO A 94 6.02 -16.24 10.19
CA PRO A 94 5.46 -16.57 8.88
C PRO A 94 4.10 -15.91 8.66
N ARG A 95 3.80 -15.66 7.39
CA ARG A 95 2.47 -15.21 6.97
C ARG A 95 1.48 -16.36 7.11
N PRO A 96 0.20 -16.08 7.42
CA PRO A 96 -0.82 -17.11 7.41
C PRO A 96 -0.96 -17.69 5.99
N GLU A 97 -1.20 -18.99 5.91
CA GLU A 97 -1.48 -19.65 4.64
C GLU A 97 -2.71 -19.02 3.97
N PRO A 98 -2.68 -18.83 2.64
CA PRO A 98 -3.85 -18.38 1.90
C PRO A 98 -5.02 -19.35 2.10
N LEU A 99 -6.23 -18.81 2.18
CA LEU A 99 -7.43 -19.63 2.15
C LEU A 99 -7.65 -20.14 0.71
N GLU A 100 -7.95 -21.42 0.55
CA GLU A 100 -8.23 -22.02 -0.77
C GLU A 100 -9.43 -21.36 -1.47
N SER A 101 -10.48 -21.02 -0.71
CA SER A 101 -11.66 -20.34 -1.22
C SER A 101 -12.25 -19.39 -0.17
N PRO A 102 -11.79 -18.13 -0.10
CA PRO A 102 -12.38 -17.15 0.80
C PRO A 102 -13.78 -16.78 0.31
N HIS A 103 -14.80 -17.11 1.11
CA HIS A 103 -16.16 -16.67 0.86
C HIS A 103 -16.40 -15.28 1.44
N ALA A 104 -17.00 -14.41 0.63
CA ALA A 104 -17.42 -13.10 1.10
C ALA A 104 -18.41 -13.26 2.27
N HIS A 105 -18.31 -12.36 3.24
CA HIS A 105 -19.22 -12.31 4.37
C HIS A 105 -20.66 -12.12 3.85
N HIS A 106 -21.63 -12.82 4.43
CA HIS A 106 -23.03 -12.80 3.99
C HIS A 106 -23.57 -11.36 3.84
N TYR A 107 -23.20 -10.48 4.78
CA TYR A 107 -23.59 -9.07 4.80
C TYR A 107 -22.61 -8.10 4.09
N ALA A 108 -21.66 -8.59 3.29
CA ALA A 108 -20.63 -7.74 2.66
C ALA A 108 -21.21 -6.61 1.81
N VAL A 109 -22.30 -6.87 1.08
CA VAL A 109 -22.97 -5.86 0.25
C VAL A 109 -23.58 -4.74 1.10
N MET A 110 -24.21 -5.09 2.23
CA MET A 110 -24.87 -4.12 3.13
C MET A 110 -23.88 -3.32 3.99
N ARG A 111 -22.65 -3.81 4.15
CA ARG A 111 -21.60 -3.16 4.96
C ARG A 111 -20.60 -2.34 4.15
N LYS A 112 -20.89 -2.10 2.87
CA LYS A 112 -20.08 -1.22 2.03
C LYS A 112 -20.12 0.22 2.56
N VAL A 113 -18.98 0.89 2.50
CA VAL A 113 -18.88 2.31 2.87
C VAL A 113 -19.38 3.16 1.71
N PRO A 114 -20.38 4.04 1.91
CA PRO A 114 -20.82 4.98 0.89
C PRO A 114 -19.71 5.98 0.58
N VAL A 115 -19.22 5.99 -0.67
CA VAL A 115 -18.07 6.82 -1.09
C VAL A 115 -18.32 8.31 -0.81
N ARG A 116 -19.52 8.82 -1.08
CA ARG A 116 -19.88 10.22 -0.79
C ARG A 116 -19.69 10.59 0.69
N ARG A 117 -20.10 9.73 1.61
CA ARG A 117 -19.93 9.96 3.06
C ARG A 117 -18.47 9.86 3.49
N LEU A 118 -17.71 8.95 2.88
CA LEU A 118 -16.28 8.85 3.11
C LEU A 118 -15.55 10.13 2.65
N MET A 119 -15.85 10.64 1.46
CA MET A 119 -15.26 11.88 0.93
C MET A 119 -15.56 13.07 1.83
N ALA A 120 -16.82 13.21 2.28
CA ALA A 120 -17.21 14.26 3.23
C ALA A 120 -16.41 14.17 4.54
N ARG A 121 -16.23 12.96 5.07
CA ARG A 121 -15.47 12.74 6.30
C ARG A 121 -13.98 12.99 6.16
N LEU A 122 -13.42 12.74 4.96
CA LEU A 122 -12.02 13.01 4.64
C LEU A 122 -11.77 14.49 4.29
N GLY A 123 -12.82 15.29 4.10
CA GLY A 123 -12.69 16.68 3.67
C GLY A 123 -12.17 16.82 2.24
N VAL A 124 -12.54 15.88 1.35
CA VAL A 124 -12.04 15.86 -0.04
C VAL A 124 -13.11 16.03 -1.10
N VAL A 125 -14.33 16.42 -0.70
CA VAL A 125 -15.47 16.59 -1.62
C VAL A 125 -15.16 17.63 -2.71
N GLU A 126 -14.46 18.71 -2.36
CA GLU A 126 -14.06 19.75 -3.32
C GLU A 126 -13.09 19.26 -4.41
N PHE A 127 -12.41 18.14 -4.17
CA PHE A 127 -11.49 17.52 -5.13
C PHE A 127 -12.17 16.44 -5.98
N ASP A 128 -13.42 16.07 -5.72
CA ASP A 128 -14.22 15.13 -6.53
C ASP A 128 -14.74 15.81 -7.81
N ARG A 129 -13.81 16.27 -8.64
CA ARG A 129 -14.05 16.87 -9.94
C ARG A 129 -13.38 16.03 -11.02
N PRO A 130 -13.93 15.99 -12.25
CA PRO A 130 -13.26 15.34 -13.37
C PRO A 130 -11.83 15.83 -13.50
N ALA A 131 -10.87 14.91 -13.51
CA ALA A 131 -9.48 15.25 -13.76
C ALA A 131 -9.33 15.67 -15.23
N GLU A 132 -8.77 16.86 -15.45
CA GLU A 132 -8.43 17.31 -16.79
C GLU A 132 -7.28 16.45 -17.35
N LYS A 133 -7.54 15.76 -18.45
CA LYS A 133 -6.51 15.04 -19.19
C LYS A 133 -5.75 16.03 -20.06
N ALA A 134 -4.68 16.60 -19.53
CA ALA A 134 -3.74 17.37 -20.32
C ALA A 134 -2.61 16.47 -20.84
N LYS A 135 -2.08 16.78 -22.02
CA LYS A 135 -0.77 16.25 -22.40
C LYS A 135 0.26 16.84 -21.44
N LEU A 136 1.10 15.99 -20.86
CA LEU A 136 2.24 16.45 -20.09
C LEU A 136 3.18 17.18 -21.06
N ASP A 137 3.31 18.49 -20.92
CA ASP A 137 4.30 19.26 -21.66
C ASP A 137 5.67 18.99 -21.02
N THR A 138 6.47 18.16 -21.67
CA THR A 138 7.83 17.87 -21.23
C THR A 138 8.83 18.94 -21.67
N GLY A 139 8.40 19.97 -22.42
CA GLY A 139 9.23 21.03 -22.95
C GLY A 139 10.51 20.51 -23.61
N ALA A 140 11.59 21.29 -23.45
CA ALA A 140 12.95 20.88 -23.81
C ALA A 140 13.62 20.08 -22.68
N THR A 141 12.95 19.07 -22.13
CA THR A 141 13.63 18.09 -21.25
C THR A 141 14.79 17.50 -22.03
N ARG A 142 16.01 17.65 -21.51
CA ARG A 142 17.25 17.14 -22.14
C ARG A 142 17.81 15.90 -21.46
N ARG A 143 17.36 15.59 -20.24
CA ARG A 143 17.92 14.50 -19.44
C ARG A 143 16.82 13.77 -18.68
N LEU A 144 16.72 12.46 -18.88
CA LEU A 144 15.85 11.57 -18.13
C LEU A 144 16.71 10.70 -17.21
N VAL A 145 16.29 10.56 -15.95
CA VAL A 145 16.92 9.66 -14.97
C VAL A 145 15.89 8.63 -14.55
N LEU A 146 16.05 7.40 -15.03
CA LEU A 146 15.12 6.30 -14.81
C LEU A 146 15.66 5.40 -13.70
N ARG A 147 15.12 5.55 -12.48
CA ARG A 147 15.53 4.76 -11.32
C ARG A 147 15.19 3.29 -11.50
N LEU A 148 16.16 2.41 -11.27
CA LEU A 148 15.97 0.95 -11.34
C LEU A 148 15.11 0.42 -10.19
N LYS A 149 15.10 1.11 -9.04
CA LYS A 149 14.26 0.82 -7.88
C LYS A 149 13.20 1.90 -7.69
N GLN A 150 12.09 1.78 -8.42
CA GLN A 150 10.94 2.71 -8.33
C GLN A 150 9.60 2.01 -8.01
N HIS A 151 9.62 0.69 -7.83
CA HIS A 151 8.44 -0.12 -7.51
C HIS A 151 8.66 -1.00 -6.26
N ALA A 152 7.59 -1.63 -5.79
CA ALA A 152 7.60 -2.47 -4.58
C ALA A 152 8.54 -3.69 -4.68
N GLY A 153 8.63 -4.29 -5.88
CA GLY A 153 9.46 -5.47 -6.19
C GLY A 153 10.98 -5.25 -6.22
N ALA A 154 11.79 -6.26 -6.55
CA ALA A 154 13.25 -6.15 -6.67
C ALA A 154 13.68 -5.08 -7.70
N PRO A 155 14.85 -4.41 -7.60
CA PRO A 155 15.29 -3.46 -8.62
C PRO A 155 15.31 -4.09 -10.02
N ALA A 156 14.90 -3.33 -11.04
CA ALA A 156 15.00 -3.74 -12.44
C ALA A 156 16.46 -3.75 -12.89
N VAL A 157 16.82 -4.66 -13.78
CA VAL A 157 18.16 -4.81 -14.37
C VAL A 157 18.16 -4.19 -15.76
N PRO A 158 19.12 -3.29 -16.10
CA PRO A 158 19.20 -2.68 -17.41
C PRO A 158 19.28 -3.70 -18.55
N VAL A 159 18.46 -3.51 -19.60
CA VAL A 159 18.45 -4.33 -20.83
C VAL A 159 19.03 -3.58 -22.04
N VAL A 160 19.44 -2.33 -21.84
CA VAL A 160 20.11 -1.48 -22.84
C VAL A 160 21.57 -1.26 -22.46
N ARG A 161 22.37 -0.73 -23.40
CA ARG A 161 23.78 -0.40 -23.19
C ARG A 161 24.02 1.10 -23.31
N LYS A 162 25.06 1.61 -22.66
CA LYS A 162 25.53 2.98 -22.85
C LYS A 162 25.83 3.23 -24.34
N GLY A 163 25.39 4.37 -24.86
CA GLY A 163 25.46 4.76 -26.26
C GLY A 163 24.29 4.28 -27.12
N ALA A 164 23.41 3.41 -26.61
CA ALA A 164 22.25 2.96 -27.37
C ALA A 164 21.22 4.08 -27.56
N ARG A 165 20.65 4.18 -28.76
CA ARG A 165 19.45 5.00 -29.00
C ARG A 165 18.21 4.19 -28.60
N VAL A 166 17.30 4.82 -27.88
CA VAL A 166 16.03 4.23 -27.44
C VAL A 166 14.85 5.03 -27.98
N SER A 167 13.74 4.34 -28.22
CA SER A 167 12.46 4.93 -28.64
C SER A 167 11.54 5.16 -27.43
N ALA A 168 10.57 6.07 -27.58
CA ALA A 168 9.51 6.24 -26.58
C ALA A 168 8.73 4.92 -26.38
N GLY A 169 8.52 4.53 -25.12
CA GLY A 169 7.89 3.27 -24.75
C GLY A 169 8.79 2.03 -24.83
N GLN A 170 10.07 2.18 -25.22
CA GLN A 170 10.98 1.03 -25.28
C GLN A 170 11.39 0.58 -23.86
N PRO A 171 11.38 -0.74 -23.55
CA PRO A 171 11.98 -1.27 -22.33
C PRO A 171 13.47 -0.92 -22.21
N VAL A 172 13.87 -0.40 -21.06
CA VAL A 172 15.28 -0.08 -20.73
C VAL A 172 15.80 -0.85 -19.53
N ALA A 173 14.91 -1.37 -18.68
CA ALA A 173 15.27 -2.30 -17.61
C ALA A 173 14.11 -3.25 -17.29
N GLU A 174 14.41 -4.48 -16.89
CA GLU A 174 13.43 -5.53 -16.61
C GLU A 174 13.74 -6.23 -15.28
N PRO A 175 12.73 -6.74 -14.55
CA PRO A 175 12.97 -7.58 -13.37
C PRO A 175 13.77 -8.84 -13.72
N GLU A 176 14.61 -9.27 -12.79
CA GLU A 176 15.41 -10.49 -12.98
C GLU A 176 14.56 -11.75 -12.73
N GLY A 177 14.33 -12.55 -13.78
CA GLY A 177 13.56 -13.79 -13.71
C GLY A 177 12.13 -13.57 -13.21
N ASP A 178 11.65 -14.48 -12.35
CA ASP A 178 10.28 -14.45 -11.80
C ASP A 178 10.15 -13.58 -10.54
N ARG A 179 11.14 -12.74 -10.23
CA ARG A 179 11.05 -11.84 -9.07
C ARG A 179 9.95 -10.82 -9.33
N LEU A 180 9.13 -10.56 -8.31
CA LEU A 180 8.17 -9.45 -8.34
C LEU A 180 8.92 -8.16 -8.68
N GLY A 181 8.47 -7.46 -9.72
CA GLY A 181 9.08 -6.21 -10.22
C GLY A 181 8.23 -5.58 -11.32
N ALA A 182 8.72 -4.51 -11.95
CA ALA A 182 8.09 -3.90 -13.12
C ALA A 182 9.15 -3.52 -14.17
N VAL A 183 8.75 -3.60 -15.44
CA VAL A 183 9.58 -3.15 -16.55
C VAL A 183 9.64 -1.62 -16.56
N VAL A 184 10.85 -1.08 -16.66
CA VAL A 184 11.11 0.35 -16.80
C VAL A 184 11.22 0.66 -18.29
N HIS A 185 10.42 1.62 -18.75
CA HIS A 185 10.38 2.03 -20.16
C HIS A 185 10.92 3.46 -20.31
N ALA A 186 11.51 3.75 -21.47
CA ALA A 186 11.91 5.11 -21.86
C ALA A 186 10.67 5.99 -22.10
N PRO A 187 10.46 7.09 -21.37
CA PRO A 187 9.30 7.97 -21.57
C PRO A 187 9.29 8.69 -22.93
N MET A 188 10.47 8.92 -23.51
CA MET A 188 10.68 9.55 -24.81
C MET A 188 11.95 9.01 -25.48
N ALA A 189 12.11 9.28 -26.76
CA ALA A 189 13.29 8.85 -27.51
C ALA A 189 14.54 9.64 -27.08
N GLY A 190 15.70 9.00 -27.15
CA GLY A 190 16.98 9.62 -26.80
C GLY A 190 18.14 8.64 -26.82
N ASN A 191 19.29 9.08 -26.34
CA ASN A 191 20.53 8.29 -26.28
C ASN A 191 20.87 7.96 -24.83
N VAL A 192 21.16 6.70 -24.53
CA VAL A 192 21.58 6.28 -23.19
C VAL A 192 22.99 6.79 -22.94
N VAL A 193 23.17 7.72 -21.99
CA VAL A 193 24.47 8.34 -21.70
C VAL A 193 25.16 7.71 -20.49
N GLU A 194 24.39 7.10 -19.59
CA GLU A 194 24.91 6.52 -18.35
C GLU A 194 24.01 5.38 -17.87
N ILE A 195 24.63 4.34 -17.32
CA ILE A 195 23.96 3.22 -16.65
C ILE A 195 24.78 2.92 -15.40
N ASP A 196 24.14 2.96 -14.22
CA ASP A 196 24.74 2.58 -12.95
C ASP A 196 23.81 1.60 -12.18
N GLN A 197 24.13 1.32 -10.92
CA GLN A 197 23.35 0.41 -10.07
C GLN A 197 22.00 0.99 -9.62
N GLU A 198 21.79 2.30 -9.75
CA GLU A 198 20.60 3.00 -9.30
C GLU A 198 19.70 3.45 -10.45
N ALA A 199 20.25 3.72 -11.64
CA ALA A 199 19.54 4.38 -12.73
C ALA A 199 20.09 4.12 -14.14
N VAL A 200 19.21 4.33 -15.13
CA VAL A 200 19.55 4.54 -16.55
C VAL A 200 19.30 6.01 -16.89
N VAL A 201 20.29 6.67 -17.49
CA VAL A 201 20.21 8.08 -17.88
C VAL A 201 20.13 8.20 -19.41
N ILE A 202 19.14 8.95 -19.89
CA ILE A 202 18.91 9.20 -21.32
C ILE A 202 19.05 10.69 -21.60
N ASP A 203 19.85 11.04 -22.60
CA ASP A 203 19.90 12.38 -23.21
C ASP A 203 18.89 12.45 -24.35
N THR A 204 18.02 13.45 -24.30
CA THR A 204 16.90 13.64 -25.22
C THR A 204 17.09 14.88 -26.11
N GLY A 205 18.24 15.57 -25.99
CA GLY A 205 18.58 16.76 -26.76
C GLY A 205 19.22 16.49 -28.13
N SER A 206 19.22 15.23 -28.59
CA SER A 206 19.80 14.80 -29.88
C SER A 206 18.75 14.61 -30.98
#